data_AF-A0A382IDC1-F1
#
_entry.id   AF-A0A382IDC1-F1
#
_cell.length_a   1.000
_cell.length_b   1.000
_cell.length_c   1.000
_cell.angle_alpha   90.00
_cell.angle_beta   90.00
_cell.angle_gamma   90.00
#
_symmetry.space_group_name_H-M   'P 1'
#
loop_
_entity.id
_entity.type
_entity.pdbx_description
1 polymer ?
#
loop_
_entity_poly.entity_id
_entity_poly.type
_entity_poly.pdbx_seq_one_letter_code
_entity_poly.pdbx_strand_id
1 'polypeptide(L)'
;ASAHTSLSSGSAITIDYTAPVVTSVTSTTEDGSYKFGDQINVSVNFSEAVTVTGTPQIDLSTGKTCLSFDGSNDYVQTDATVDLTNSAFSIEVWYKASTVSFTNPTSIVDNYGTSTSGNANSWNLHIIGTGYLSGYDGKILFWTGSGSIFSNSRIDDDVWHHIAVERYSDGSIKMFIDGALNSTGTLPLSQNITTDDALFIGSGHYGRFAQCSISEIMISKQNAYTDSFTPAATLTANSNTLLHLKINEGTGTTLSDQTSNGNNGTINGATWEARNTSANYASVTGSTLTFNYTVAAGHTSSDLDFASTSALTLNSGTIKDAAGNAATLTLPAPGATNSLGANKALIIDTTAPTMAITATDGTSTVSSGSTTNDAALTVTFTSSETATNFASSDITVSGGTLGIFSGSGTTYTATFTPSADGAATIDVAASTFTDAAGNNNTAATQY
;
A
#
# COMPACT_ATOMS: atom_id res chain seq x y z
N ALA A 1 71.04 26.36 -20.74
CA ALA A 1 69.82 26.04 -21.48
C ALA A 1 68.76 25.64 -20.46
N SER A 2 67.72 26.44 -20.27
CA SER A 2 66.57 26.03 -19.44
C SER A 2 65.88 24.88 -20.16
N ALA A 3 65.78 23.73 -19.52
CA ALA A 3 64.97 22.63 -20.02
C ALA A 3 63.50 23.08 -19.94
N HIS A 4 62.93 23.47 -21.08
CA HIS A 4 61.49 23.64 -21.17
C HIS A 4 60.86 22.25 -21.21
N THR A 5 60.20 21.86 -20.13
CA THR A 5 59.33 20.69 -20.10
C THR A 5 58.12 20.96 -20.99
N SER A 6 57.87 20.11 -21.99
CA SER A 6 56.63 20.17 -22.78
C SER A 6 55.43 19.76 -21.90
N LEU A 7 54.22 20.21 -22.26
CA LEU A 7 52.97 19.75 -21.64
C LEU A 7 52.87 18.21 -21.60
N SER A 8 53.37 17.53 -22.64
CA SER A 8 53.46 16.07 -22.71
C SER A 8 54.46 15.43 -21.73
N SER A 9 55.42 16.20 -21.21
CA SER A 9 56.41 15.72 -20.22
C SER A 9 56.03 16.03 -18.77
N GLY A 10 55.05 16.91 -18.54
CA GLY A 10 54.64 17.38 -17.21
C GLY A 10 53.23 16.98 -16.78
N SER A 11 52.35 16.62 -17.72
CA SER A 11 50.95 16.28 -17.43
C SER A 11 50.47 15.11 -18.29
N ALA A 12 49.98 14.05 -17.65
CA ALA A 12 49.18 13.03 -18.32
C ALA A 12 47.78 13.62 -18.59
N ILE A 13 47.62 14.34 -19.70
CA ILE A 13 46.31 14.80 -20.16
C ILE A 13 45.58 13.58 -20.71
N THR A 14 44.71 13.00 -19.89
CA THR A 14 43.71 12.03 -20.33
C THR A 14 42.44 12.80 -20.68
N ILE A 15 41.87 12.52 -21.86
CA ILE A 15 40.60 13.08 -22.27
C ILE A 15 39.62 11.92 -22.35
N ASP A 16 38.63 11.95 -21.47
CA ASP A 16 37.58 10.96 -21.43
C ASP A 16 36.26 11.61 -21.83
N TYR A 17 35.62 11.03 -22.84
CA TYR A 17 34.32 11.44 -23.37
C TYR A 17 33.29 10.31 -23.29
N THR A 18 33.65 9.16 -22.70
CA THR A 18 32.74 8.04 -22.57
C THR A 18 31.90 8.28 -21.34
N ALA A 19 30.58 8.33 -21.49
CA ALA A 19 29.70 8.41 -20.34
C ALA A 19 29.62 7.03 -19.65
N PRO A 20 29.61 6.97 -18.31
CA PRO A 20 29.30 5.75 -17.59
C PRO A 20 27.91 5.24 -17.98
N VAL A 21 27.77 3.94 -18.23
CA VAL A 21 26.48 3.31 -18.53
C VAL A 21 26.17 2.23 -17.50
N VAL A 22 24.90 2.05 -17.15
CA VAL A 22 24.49 0.93 -16.30
C VAL A 22 24.70 -0.39 -17.06
N THR A 23 25.39 -1.33 -16.42
CA THR A 23 25.73 -2.65 -16.98
C THR A 23 24.89 -3.77 -16.37
N SER A 24 24.53 -3.65 -15.09
CA SER A 24 23.68 -4.60 -14.38
C SER A 24 23.10 -4.01 -13.10
N VAL A 25 21.99 -4.59 -12.64
CA VAL A 25 21.44 -4.41 -11.30
C VAL A 25 21.43 -5.77 -10.61
N THR A 26 21.96 -5.85 -9.39
CA THR A 26 22.08 -7.10 -8.61
C THR A 26 21.89 -6.82 -7.13
N SER A 27 22.13 -7.81 -6.27
CA SER A 27 22.07 -7.67 -4.82
C SER A 27 23.19 -8.45 -4.14
N THR A 28 23.68 -7.94 -3.02
CA THR A 28 24.53 -8.69 -2.08
C THR A 28 23.71 -9.48 -1.07
N THR A 29 22.40 -9.23 -1.00
CA THR A 29 21.45 -10.01 -0.22
C THR A 29 21.27 -11.39 -0.86
N GLU A 30 21.23 -12.44 -0.04
CA GLU A 30 21.17 -13.83 -0.51
C GLU A 30 19.85 -14.12 -1.24
N ASP A 31 19.81 -15.16 -2.07
CA ASP A 31 18.52 -15.58 -2.66
C ASP A 31 17.63 -16.19 -1.57
N GLY A 32 16.34 -15.85 -1.56
CA GLY A 32 15.42 -16.31 -0.52
C GLY A 32 14.17 -15.46 -0.37
N SER A 33 13.39 -15.79 0.66
CA SER A 33 12.18 -15.08 1.04
C SER A 33 12.46 -14.06 2.15
N TYR A 34 11.87 -12.89 2.02
CA TYR A 34 12.03 -11.76 2.92
C TYR A 34 10.69 -11.26 3.41
N LYS A 35 10.59 -11.05 4.73
CA LYS A 35 9.38 -10.60 5.41
C LYS A 35 9.47 -9.14 5.84
N PHE A 36 8.40 -8.67 6.46
CA PHE A 36 8.33 -7.31 7.00
C PHE A 36 9.54 -6.97 7.89
N GLY A 37 10.18 -5.84 7.60
CA GLY A 37 11.33 -5.32 8.34
C GLY A 37 12.69 -5.82 7.84
N ASP A 38 12.73 -6.82 6.96
CA ASP A 38 13.99 -7.30 6.41
C ASP A 38 14.63 -6.25 5.48
N GLN A 39 15.96 -6.23 5.44
CA GLN A 39 16.74 -5.32 4.59
C GLN A 39 17.24 -6.05 3.34
N ILE A 40 17.00 -5.44 2.19
CA ILE A 40 17.50 -5.89 0.89
C ILE A 40 18.39 -4.79 0.31
N ASN A 41 19.62 -5.15 -0.04
CA ASN A 41 20.56 -4.25 -0.67
C ASN A 41 20.43 -4.36 -2.19
N VAL A 42 20.28 -3.26 -2.90
CA VAL A 42 20.26 -3.24 -4.37
C VAL A 42 21.54 -2.58 -4.86
N SER A 43 22.24 -3.22 -5.78
CA SER A 43 23.51 -2.76 -6.35
C SER A 43 23.35 -2.44 -7.82
N VAL A 44 23.65 -1.20 -8.23
CA VAL A 44 23.65 -0.76 -9.62
C VAL A 44 25.10 -0.60 -10.07
N ASN A 45 25.51 -1.39 -11.07
CA ASN A 45 26.88 -1.41 -11.57
C ASN A 45 27.02 -0.60 -12.86
N PHE A 46 27.96 0.34 -12.89
CA PHE A 46 28.31 1.14 -14.06
C PHE A 46 29.53 0.55 -14.80
N SER A 47 29.70 0.96 -16.06
CA SER A 47 30.84 0.57 -16.92
C SER A 47 32.19 1.07 -16.42
N GLU A 48 32.20 2.08 -15.56
CA GLU A 48 33.39 2.69 -14.98
C GLU A 48 33.07 3.37 -13.65
N ALA A 49 34.11 3.89 -12.98
CA ALA A 49 33.96 4.51 -11.68
C ALA A 49 33.15 5.81 -11.75
N VAL A 50 32.23 5.99 -10.80
CA VAL A 50 31.36 7.16 -10.75
C VAL A 50 31.42 7.87 -9.39
N THR A 51 31.09 9.14 -9.41
CA THR A 51 30.87 10.02 -8.27
C THR A 51 29.40 10.41 -8.23
N VAL A 52 28.85 10.53 -7.01
CA VAL A 52 27.44 10.80 -6.79
C VAL A 52 27.31 12.08 -5.97
N THR A 53 26.42 12.97 -6.40
CA THR A 53 25.90 14.07 -5.57
C THR A 53 24.41 13.86 -5.34
N GLY A 54 23.88 14.43 -4.25
CA GLY A 54 22.47 14.23 -3.88
C GLY A 54 22.19 12.83 -3.35
N THR A 55 20.91 12.45 -3.37
CA THR A 55 20.41 11.18 -2.85
C THR A 55 19.59 10.48 -3.92
N PRO A 56 20.23 9.86 -4.93
CA PRO A 56 19.50 9.13 -5.95
C PRO A 56 18.65 8.02 -5.31
N GLN A 57 17.64 7.57 -6.03
CA GLN A 57 16.76 6.50 -5.60
C GLN A 57 16.53 5.53 -6.75
N ILE A 58 16.19 4.29 -6.42
CA ILE A 58 15.74 3.31 -7.40
C ILE A 58 14.37 2.79 -6.98
N ASP A 59 13.39 2.95 -7.87
CA ASP A 59 12.04 2.47 -7.61
C ASP A 59 11.94 0.96 -7.83
N LEU A 60 11.37 0.26 -6.86
CA LEU A 60 11.18 -1.18 -6.83
C LEU A 60 9.71 -1.55 -7.02
N SER A 61 9.49 -2.64 -7.76
CA SER A 61 8.19 -3.28 -7.98
C SER A 61 7.88 -4.22 -6.82
N THR A 62 7.11 -3.74 -5.83
CA THR A 62 6.80 -4.51 -4.61
C THR A 62 5.39 -5.08 -4.59
N GLY A 63 4.86 -5.41 -5.78
CA GLY A 63 3.54 -6.07 -5.97
C GLY A 63 2.32 -5.24 -5.60
N LYS A 64 2.49 -4.10 -4.94
CA LYS A 64 1.42 -3.13 -4.72
C LYS A 64 1.01 -2.54 -6.07
N THR A 65 -0.30 -2.45 -6.26
CA THR A 65 -0.91 -1.79 -7.41
C THR A 65 -1.79 -0.64 -6.93
N CYS A 66 -2.14 0.22 -7.87
CA CYS A 66 -3.07 1.32 -7.69
C CYS A 66 -3.74 1.65 -9.04
N LEU A 67 -4.72 2.54 -9.02
CA LEU A 67 -5.33 3.05 -10.24
C LEU A 67 -4.74 4.39 -10.64
N SER A 68 -4.34 4.51 -11.90
CA SER A 68 -3.99 5.75 -12.58
C SER A 68 -5.22 6.31 -13.29
N PHE A 69 -5.47 7.60 -13.09
CA PHE A 69 -6.51 8.40 -13.71
C PHE A 69 -5.87 9.46 -14.60
N ASP A 70 -6.33 9.58 -15.84
CA ASP A 70 -5.66 10.38 -16.89
C ASP A 70 -6.09 11.85 -16.97
N GLY A 71 -7.14 12.24 -16.24
CA GLY A 71 -7.73 13.58 -16.24
C GLY A 71 -8.76 13.86 -17.33
N SER A 72 -9.21 12.85 -18.08
CA SER A 72 -10.09 13.02 -19.25
C SER A 72 -11.46 12.39 -19.10
N ASN A 73 -11.55 11.12 -18.68
CA ASN A 73 -12.82 10.39 -18.61
C ASN A 73 -12.83 9.26 -17.57
N ASP A 74 -11.83 9.23 -16.68
CA ASP A 74 -11.59 8.13 -15.77
C ASP A 74 -12.34 8.31 -14.45
N TYR A 75 -13.04 7.27 -13.99
CA TYR A 75 -13.67 7.26 -12.67
C TYR A 75 -13.93 5.85 -12.17
N VAL A 76 -14.07 5.70 -10.86
CA VAL A 76 -14.71 4.54 -10.26
C VAL A 76 -16.06 4.97 -9.71
N GLN A 77 -17.11 4.18 -9.95
CA GLN A 77 -18.44 4.38 -9.36
C GLN A 77 -18.76 3.22 -8.42
N THR A 78 -19.18 3.50 -7.18
CA THR A 78 -19.61 2.45 -6.24
C THR A 78 -21.02 1.95 -6.50
N ASP A 79 -21.34 0.74 -6.04
CA ASP A 79 -22.67 0.13 -6.20
C ASP A 79 -23.77 0.87 -5.42
N ALA A 80 -23.40 1.52 -4.31
CA ALA A 80 -24.33 2.29 -3.47
C ALA A 80 -23.63 3.49 -2.80
N THR A 81 -24.42 4.30 -2.10
CA THR A 81 -23.96 5.44 -1.30
C THR A 81 -23.27 4.99 -0.02
N VAL A 82 -22.38 5.83 0.50
CA VAL A 82 -21.85 5.71 1.86
C VAL A 82 -22.54 6.75 2.74
N ASP A 83 -23.31 6.26 3.71
CA ASP A 83 -24.06 7.10 4.63
C ASP A 83 -23.18 7.63 5.78
N LEU A 84 -22.93 8.94 5.79
CA LEU A 84 -22.21 9.64 6.85
C LEU A 84 -23.13 10.36 7.85
N THR A 85 -24.42 10.00 7.88
CA THR A 85 -25.37 10.53 8.87
C THR A 85 -24.91 10.17 10.28
N ASN A 86 -25.09 11.10 11.23
CA ASN A 86 -24.64 11.02 12.64
C ASN A 86 -23.17 11.41 12.89
N SER A 87 -22.83 12.64 12.47
CA SER A 87 -21.86 13.61 13.03
C SER A 87 -20.38 13.26 13.22
N ALA A 88 -19.94 12.01 13.37
CA ALA A 88 -18.51 11.67 13.42
C ALA A 88 -18.12 10.70 12.30
N PHE A 89 -17.02 10.99 11.59
CA PHE A 89 -16.51 10.11 10.54
C PHE A 89 -15.02 10.33 10.29
N SER A 90 -14.41 9.33 9.65
CA SER A 90 -13.10 9.43 9.01
C SER A 90 -13.20 9.10 7.51
N ILE A 91 -12.46 9.85 6.70
CA ILE A 91 -12.19 9.53 5.28
C ILE A 91 -10.68 9.49 5.13
N GLU A 92 -10.16 8.35 4.69
CA GLU A 92 -8.74 8.10 4.50
C GLU A 92 -8.47 7.67 3.05
N VAL A 93 -7.41 8.22 2.46
CA VAL A 93 -7.01 7.95 1.07
C VAL A 93 -5.49 7.94 0.95
N TRP A 94 -4.92 7.05 0.13
CA TRP A 94 -3.59 7.31 -0.45
C TRP A 94 -3.73 7.91 -1.84
N TYR A 95 -3.06 9.03 -2.05
CA TYR A 95 -3.17 9.84 -3.25
C TYR A 95 -1.78 10.29 -3.72
N LYS A 96 -1.55 10.27 -5.02
CA LYS A 96 -0.37 10.88 -5.65
C LYS A 96 -0.81 11.66 -6.88
N ALA A 97 -0.33 12.88 -7.02
CA ALA A 97 -0.47 13.62 -8.26
C ALA A 97 0.80 14.42 -8.54
N SER A 98 1.16 14.52 -9.81
CA SER A 98 2.14 15.51 -10.24
C SER A 98 1.54 16.92 -10.12
N THR A 99 2.39 17.94 -10.27
CA THR A 99 1.97 19.35 -10.16
C THR A 99 0.73 19.65 -11.00
N VAL A 100 -0.32 20.15 -10.33
CA VAL A 100 -1.61 20.34 -10.98
C VAL A 100 -1.51 21.41 -12.07
N SER A 101 -1.86 21.03 -13.29
CA SER A 101 -1.83 21.91 -14.46
C SER A 101 -3.23 22.27 -14.98
N PHE A 102 -4.26 21.65 -14.41
CA PHE A 102 -5.66 21.91 -14.71
C PHE A 102 -6.21 23.10 -13.89
N THR A 103 -7.21 23.78 -14.42
CA THR A 103 -7.75 25.02 -13.82
C THR A 103 -8.97 24.82 -12.92
N ASN A 104 -9.65 23.68 -13.01
CA ASN A 104 -10.82 23.37 -12.18
C ASN A 104 -10.45 22.37 -11.09
N PRO A 105 -11.08 22.40 -9.91
CA PRO A 105 -10.86 21.38 -8.89
C PRO A 105 -11.40 20.04 -9.37
N THR A 106 -10.66 18.98 -9.13
CA THR A 106 -11.01 17.61 -9.50
C THR A 106 -11.23 16.78 -8.24
N SER A 107 -12.21 15.88 -8.29
CA SER A 107 -12.60 15.10 -7.11
C SER A 107 -11.72 13.87 -6.96
N ILE A 108 -11.21 13.68 -5.75
CA ILE A 108 -10.61 12.43 -5.30
C ILE A 108 -11.73 11.47 -4.92
N VAL A 109 -12.64 11.92 -4.07
CA VAL A 109 -13.88 11.23 -3.70
C VAL A 109 -15.03 12.24 -3.77
N ASP A 110 -16.09 11.85 -4.45
CA ASP A 110 -17.23 12.69 -4.77
C ASP A 110 -18.51 12.00 -4.34
N ASN A 111 -19.27 12.66 -3.46
CA ASN A 111 -20.64 12.28 -3.16
C ASN A 111 -21.55 13.48 -3.43
N TYR A 112 -21.90 13.65 -4.70
CA TYR A 112 -22.69 14.80 -5.14
C TYR A 112 -24.15 14.39 -5.43
N GLY A 113 -25.08 14.94 -4.65
CA GLY A 113 -26.52 14.63 -4.76
C GLY A 113 -27.16 15.25 -6.00
N THR A 114 -27.64 14.39 -6.88
CA THR A 114 -28.22 14.71 -8.20
C THR A 114 -29.73 14.52 -8.25
N SER A 115 -30.30 13.68 -7.37
CA SER A 115 -31.59 13.04 -7.67
C SER A 115 -32.80 13.51 -6.85
N THR A 116 -32.67 14.05 -5.63
CA THR A 116 -33.81 14.69 -4.89
C THR A 116 -33.40 15.53 -3.68
N SER A 117 -32.21 15.28 -3.11
CA SER A 117 -31.67 15.89 -1.87
C SER A 117 -31.12 17.31 -2.04
N GLY A 118 -30.78 17.71 -3.27
CA GLY A 118 -30.15 18.99 -3.58
C GLY A 118 -28.70 19.09 -3.11
N ASN A 119 -27.95 20.05 -3.66
CA ASN A 119 -26.52 20.25 -3.38
C ASN A 119 -26.17 20.50 -1.89
N ALA A 120 -27.17 20.73 -1.05
CA ALA A 120 -27.00 20.95 0.37
C ALA A 120 -26.50 19.70 1.10
N ASN A 121 -26.76 18.48 0.61
CA ASN A 121 -26.34 17.26 1.32
C ASN A 121 -25.08 16.61 0.73
N SER A 122 -24.48 17.24 -0.30
CA SER A 122 -23.28 16.75 -0.95
C SER A 122 -22.04 16.93 -0.07
N TRP A 123 -21.07 16.06 -0.27
CA TRP A 123 -19.71 16.23 0.25
C TRP A 123 -18.69 15.69 -0.74
N ASN A 124 -17.53 16.31 -0.76
CA ASN A 124 -16.51 16.00 -1.76
C ASN A 124 -15.11 16.31 -1.19
N LEU A 125 -14.15 15.47 -1.53
CA LEU A 125 -12.73 15.69 -1.30
C LEU A 125 -12.07 15.98 -2.64
N HIS A 126 -11.55 17.20 -2.81
CA HIS A 126 -10.96 17.67 -4.07
C HIS A 126 -9.48 18.03 -3.91
N ILE A 127 -8.76 17.97 -5.02
CA ILE A 127 -7.55 18.77 -5.20
C ILE A 127 -7.89 20.03 -6.00
N ILE A 128 -7.37 21.17 -5.55
CA ILE A 128 -7.62 22.47 -6.17
C ILE A 128 -6.67 22.69 -7.35
N GLY A 129 -7.25 22.94 -8.53
CA GLY A 129 -6.51 23.28 -9.74
C GLY A 129 -5.91 24.69 -9.74
N THR A 130 -4.96 24.92 -10.63
CA THR A 130 -4.20 26.16 -10.77
C THR A 130 -5.11 27.35 -11.10
N GLY A 131 -5.03 28.40 -10.28
CA GLY A 131 -5.75 29.66 -10.48
C GLY A 131 -7.23 29.61 -10.14
N TYR A 132 -7.75 28.46 -9.67
CA TYR A 132 -9.15 28.34 -9.26
C TYR A 132 -9.46 29.18 -8.01
N LEU A 133 -8.60 29.07 -7.01
CA LEU A 133 -8.67 29.82 -5.76
C LEU A 133 -7.28 30.32 -5.40
N SER A 134 -7.11 31.64 -5.37
CA SER A 134 -5.79 32.26 -5.13
C SER A 134 -5.17 31.78 -3.82
N GLY A 135 -3.98 31.17 -3.92
CA GLY A 135 -3.24 30.62 -2.77
C GLY A 135 -3.58 29.18 -2.38
N TYR A 136 -4.39 28.48 -3.18
CA TYR A 136 -4.83 27.11 -2.91
C TYR A 136 -4.46 26.08 -3.98
N ASP A 137 -3.75 26.48 -5.04
CA ASP A 137 -3.28 25.55 -6.09
C ASP A 137 -2.56 24.35 -5.47
N GLY A 138 -2.94 23.14 -5.86
CA GLY A 138 -2.34 21.88 -5.38
C GLY A 138 -2.72 21.48 -3.95
N LYS A 139 -3.62 22.22 -3.29
CA LYS A 139 -4.12 21.91 -1.94
C LYS A 139 -5.38 21.05 -1.99
N ILE A 140 -5.63 20.36 -0.90
CA ILE A 140 -6.87 19.60 -0.69
C ILE A 140 -7.96 20.52 -0.16
N LEU A 141 -9.17 20.30 -0.66
CA LEU A 141 -10.41 20.89 -0.18
C LEU A 141 -11.34 19.74 0.23
N PHE A 142 -11.75 19.72 1.50
CA PHE A 142 -12.92 18.96 1.90
C PHE A 142 -14.10 19.93 1.97
N TRP A 143 -15.09 19.71 1.13
CA TRP A 143 -16.28 20.55 1.02
C TRP A 143 -17.53 19.76 1.38
N THR A 144 -18.44 20.42 2.06
CA THR A 144 -19.83 19.96 2.26
C THR A 144 -20.76 21.07 1.81
N GLY A 145 -22.03 20.77 1.59
CA GLY A 145 -23.05 21.76 1.24
C GLY A 145 -23.21 22.96 2.19
N SER A 146 -22.50 23.01 3.33
CA SER A 146 -22.56 24.09 4.34
C SER A 146 -21.22 24.72 4.67
N GLY A 147 -20.11 24.20 4.15
CA GLY A 147 -18.79 24.75 4.46
C GLY A 147 -17.64 23.96 3.87
N SER A 148 -16.44 24.44 4.13
CA SER A 148 -15.22 23.78 3.68
C SER A 148 -14.07 23.97 4.63
N ILE A 149 -13.12 23.05 4.53
CA ILE A 149 -11.76 23.21 5.04
C ILE A 149 -10.76 22.91 3.93
N PHE A 150 -9.59 23.53 4.05
CA PHE A 150 -8.48 23.34 3.11
C PHE A 150 -7.27 22.77 3.85
N SER A 151 -6.42 22.03 3.15
CA SER A 151 -5.07 21.75 3.65
C SER A 151 -4.26 23.05 3.72
N ASN A 152 -3.26 23.08 4.59
CA ASN A 152 -2.22 24.10 4.60
C ASN A 152 -1.12 23.78 3.57
N SER A 153 -0.84 22.49 3.35
CA SER A 153 0.18 22.01 2.42
C SER A 153 -0.38 21.71 1.03
N ARG A 154 0.48 21.90 0.02
CA ARG A 154 0.30 21.28 -1.30
C ARG A 154 0.65 19.81 -1.23
N ILE A 155 0.06 19.01 -2.12
CA ILE A 155 0.28 17.57 -2.23
C ILE A 155 0.51 17.10 -3.68
N ASP A 156 0.79 18.04 -4.58
CA ASP A 156 0.97 17.84 -6.01
C ASP A 156 2.46 17.85 -6.40
N ASP A 157 3.25 17.12 -5.63
CA ASP A 157 4.71 17.03 -5.74
C ASP A 157 5.19 15.70 -6.34
N ASP A 158 4.27 14.92 -6.91
CA ASP A 158 4.51 13.59 -7.48
C ASP A 158 4.91 12.53 -6.44
N VAL A 159 4.61 12.75 -5.16
CA VAL A 159 4.82 11.80 -4.07
C VAL A 159 3.49 11.27 -3.53
N TRP A 160 3.51 10.02 -3.04
CA TRP A 160 2.36 9.44 -2.35
C TRP A 160 2.14 10.13 -1.01
N HIS A 161 0.94 10.69 -0.82
CA HIS A 161 0.47 11.23 0.43
C HIS A 161 -0.67 10.40 1.03
N HIS A 162 -0.68 10.26 2.35
CA HIS A 162 -1.86 9.81 3.08
C HIS A 162 -2.69 11.02 3.50
N ILE A 163 -3.95 11.05 3.12
CA ILE A 163 -4.89 12.12 3.49
C ILE A 163 -5.92 11.51 4.43
N ALA A 164 -6.07 12.08 5.63
CA ALA A 164 -7.15 11.73 6.55
C ALA A 164 -7.98 12.96 6.91
N VAL A 165 -9.29 12.88 6.72
CA VAL A 165 -10.27 13.89 7.13
C VAL A 165 -11.10 13.33 8.28
N GLU A 166 -11.04 13.99 9.43
CA GLU A 166 -11.64 13.58 10.68
C GLU A 166 -12.68 14.62 11.12
N ARG A 167 -13.97 14.30 11.05
CA ARG A 167 -15.01 15.16 11.64
C ARG A 167 -15.49 14.56 12.95
N TYR A 168 -15.48 15.35 14.01
CA TYR A 168 -15.90 14.93 15.35
C TYR A 168 -17.37 15.26 15.61
N SER A 169 -17.93 14.65 16.65
CA SER A 169 -19.34 14.80 17.03
C SER A 169 -19.74 16.23 17.43
N ASP A 170 -18.78 17.09 17.77
CA ASP A 170 -19.00 18.52 18.06
C ASP A 170 -18.93 19.42 16.81
N GLY A 171 -18.70 18.84 15.64
CA GLY A 171 -18.58 19.53 14.36
C GLY A 171 -17.19 20.07 14.08
N SER A 172 -16.23 19.92 15.01
CA SER A 172 -14.83 20.16 14.71
C SER A 172 -14.35 19.19 13.64
N ILE A 173 -13.41 19.64 12.82
CA ILE A 173 -12.83 18.83 11.75
C ILE A 173 -11.32 19.03 11.76
N LYS A 174 -10.59 17.94 11.53
CA LYS A 174 -9.13 17.93 11.36
C LYS A 174 -8.80 17.27 10.03
N MET A 175 -7.81 17.82 9.34
CA MET A 175 -7.21 17.20 8.18
C MET A 175 -5.77 16.88 8.50
N PHE A 176 -5.36 15.64 8.23
CA PHE A 176 -4.00 15.16 8.38
C PHE A 176 -3.43 14.85 7.00
N ILE A 177 -2.18 15.23 6.79
CA ILE A 177 -1.41 14.88 5.60
C ILE A 177 -0.17 14.13 6.10
N ASP A 178 0.03 12.92 5.61
CA ASP A 178 1.08 11.99 6.05
C ASP A 178 1.08 11.77 7.57
N GLY A 179 -0.12 11.75 8.14
CA GLY A 179 -0.36 11.60 9.57
C GLY A 179 -0.04 12.83 10.43
N ALA A 180 0.56 13.88 9.87
CA ALA A 180 0.75 15.14 10.58
C ALA A 180 -0.54 15.99 10.53
N LEU A 181 -0.96 16.55 11.68
CA LEU A 181 -2.07 17.50 11.73
C LEU A 181 -1.78 18.69 10.80
N ASN A 182 -2.52 18.77 9.71
CA ASN A 182 -2.28 19.73 8.64
C ASN A 182 -3.19 20.95 8.76
N SER A 183 -4.47 20.75 9.05
CA SER A 183 -5.41 21.84 9.28
C SER A 183 -6.55 21.47 10.22
N THR A 184 -7.22 22.49 10.77
CA THR A 184 -8.37 22.36 11.65
C THR A 184 -9.47 23.31 11.22
N GLY A 185 -10.72 22.96 11.46
CA GLY A 185 -11.85 23.85 11.23
C GLY A 185 -13.10 23.38 11.97
N THR A 186 -14.24 23.93 11.55
CA THR A 186 -15.55 23.53 12.05
C THR A 186 -16.52 23.49 10.89
N LEU A 187 -17.28 22.41 10.77
CA LEU A 187 -18.39 22.30 9.83
C LEU A 187 -19.70 22.20 10.61
N PRO A 188 -20.76 22.92 10.21
CA PRO A 188 -22.05 22.87 10.90
C PRO A 188 -22.58 21.43 11.05
N LEU A 189 -23.11 21.11 12.23
CA LEU A 189 -23.74 19.81 12.51
C LEU A 189 -25.17 19.70 11.98
N SER A 190 -25.81 20.83 11.67
CA SER A 190 -27.23 20.91 11.32
C SER A 190 -27.58 20.40 9.91
N GLN A 191 -26.58 20.03 9.11
CA GLN A 191 -26.76 19.60 7.73
C GLN A 191 -26.52 18.10 7.59
N ASN A 192 -27.45 17.42 6.92
CA ASN A 192 -27.28 16.04 6.51
C ASN A 192 -26.23 15.99 5.39
N ILE A 193 -25.24 15.12 5.47
CA ILE A 193 -24.18 14.96 4.45
C ILE A 193 -24.28 13.59 3.76
N THR A 194 -25.53 13.14 3.57
CA THR A 194 -25.83 11.90 2.88
C THR A 194 -26.65 12.20 1.64
N THR A 195 -26.19 11.64 0.53
CA THR A 195 -26.92 11.61 -0.74
C THR A 195 -27.38 10.18 -1.01
N ASP A 196 -28.43 10.02 -1.80
CA ASP A 196 -28.92 8.71 -2.25
C ASP A 196 -28.13 8.18 -3.46
N ASP A 197 -27.05 8.87 -3.86
CA ASP A 197 -26.27 8.58 -5.06
C ASP A 197 -24.97 7.81 -4.73
N ALA A 198 -24.48 7.06 -5.71
CA ALA A 198 -23.21 6.36 -5.63
C ALA A 198 -22.03 7.32 -5.41
N LEU A 199 -20.97 6.85 -4.77
CA LEU A 199 -19.70 7.56 -4.73
C LEU A 199 -19.00 7.48 -6.08
N PHE A 200 -18.37 8.58 -6.47
CA PHE A 200 -17.43 8.62 -7.57
C PHE A 200 -16.01 8.86 -7.04
N ILE A 201 -15.03 8.13 -7.57
CA ILE A 201 -13.62 8.28 -7.23
C ILE A 201 -12.89 8.70 -8.51
N GLY A 202 -12.03 9.71 -8.39
CA GLY A 202 -11.27 10.26 -9.52
C GLY A 202 -12.11 11.12 -10.48
N SER A 203 -13.39 11.36 -10.20
CA SER A 203 -14.22 12.27 -11.00
C SER A 203 -15.26 12.99 -10.16
N GLY A 204 -15.53 14.25 -10.52
CA GLY A 204 -16.61 15.06 -9.97
C GLY A 204 -17.80 15.19 -10.91
N HIS A 205 -18.95 15.56 -10.32
CA HIS A 205 -20.27 15.68 -10.97
C HIS A 205 -20.37 16.43 -12.31
N TYR A 206 -19.39 17.27 -12.67
CA TYR A 206 -19.39 18.07 -13.91
C TYR A 206 -18.43 17.56 -15.00
N GLY A 207 -18.05 16.29 -14.98
CA GLY A 207 -17.03 15.75 -15.89
C GLY A 207 -15.66 16.34 -15.59
N ARG A 208 -15.34 16.48 -14.30
CA ARG A 208 -14.04 16.96 -13.81
C ARG A 208 -13.23 15.75 -13.35
N PHE A 209 -12.39 15.26 -14.24
CA PHE A 209 -11.63 14.03 -14.02
C PHE A 209 -10.26 14.37 -13.42
N ALA A 210 -9.87 13.62 -12.41
CA ALA A 210 -8.59 13.78 -11.75
C ALA A 210 -7.47 13.19 -12.62
N GLN A 211 -6.33 13.86 -12.65
CA GLN A 211 -5.09 13.32 -13.20
C GLN A 211 -4.19 12.95 -12.02
N CYS A 212 -4.21 11.68 -11.62
CA CYS A 212 -3.59 11.22 -10.38
C CYS A 212 -3.49 9.71 -10.30
N SER A 213 -2.77 9.22 -9.29
CA SER A 213 -2.83 7.84 -8.82
C SER A 213 -3.57 7.77 -7.48
N ILE A 214 -4.44 6.79 -7.31
CA ILE A 214 -5.14 6.54 -6.05
C ILE A 214 -4.93 5.09 -5.63
N SER A 215 -4.52 4.90 -4.38
CA SER A 215 -4.40 3.60 -3.74
C SER A 215 -5.21 3.66 -2.46
N GLU A 216 -6.03 2.65 -2.21
CA GLU A 216 -6.77 2.48 -0.95
C GLU A 216 -7.63 3.66 -0.46
N ILE A 217 -8.94 3.42 -0.33
CA ILE A 217 -9.89 4.36 0.27
C ILE A 217 -10.59 3.68 1.43
N MET A 218 -10.62 4.33 2.59
CA MET A 218 -11.40 3.88 3.74
C MET A 218 -12.30 5.00 4.24
N ILE A 219 -13.57 4.67 4.46
CA ILE A 219 -14.55 5.60 5.05
C ILE A 219 -15.19 4.92 6.25
N SER A 220 -15.22 5.60 7.40
CA SER A 220 -15.73 5.05 8.65
C SER A 220 -16.72 6.00 9.35
N LYS A 221 -17.70 5.46 10.08
CA LYS A 221 -18.70 6.22 10.88
C LYS A 221 -18.20 6.63 12.27
N GLN A 222 -16.89 6.79 12.42
CA GLN A 222 -16.24 7.27 13.63
C GLN A 222 -14.91 7.90 13.27
N ASN A 223 -14.35 8.70 14.18
CA ASN A 223 -13.00 9.19 14.01
C ASN A 223 -11.96 8.07 14.17
N ALA A 224 -10.93 8.07 13.33
CA ALA A 224 -9.78 7.18 13.50
C ALA A 224 -8.69 7.86 14.34
N TYR A 225 -8.49 9.17 14.17
CA TYR A 225 -7.40 9.91 14.82
C TYR A 225 -7.88 11.17 15.54
N THR A 226 -7.21 11.49 16.65
CA THR A 226 -7.39 12.74 17.41
C THR A 226 -6.16 13.64 17.33
N ASP A 227 -4.98 13.04 17.31
CA ASP A 227 -3.68 13.69 17.19
C ASP A 227 -2.90 13.15 16.00
N SER A 228 -1.73 13.74 15.71
CA SER A 228 -0.85 13.24 14.66
C SER A 228 -0.48 11.78 14.86
N PHE A 229 -0.34 11.03 13.77
CA PHE A 229 -0.10 9.60 13.74
C PHE A 229 0.94 9.24 12.67
N THR A 230 1.33 7.97 12.61
CA THR A 230 2.08 7.43 11.47
C THR A 230 1.09 6.65 10.61
N PRO A 231 0.88 7.04 9.33
CA PRO A 231 -0.05 6.33 8.46
C PRO A 231 0.31 4.85 8.35
N ALA A 232 -0.70 3.98 8.50
CA ALA A 232 -0.52 2.57 8.23
C ALA A 232 -0.27 2.37 6.72
N ALA A 233 0.70 1.53 6.37
CA ALA A 233 1.00 1.23 4.96
C ALA A 233 -0.16 0.53 4.22
N THR A 234 -1.07 -0.08 4.99
CA THR A 234 -2.35 -0.63 4.54
C THR A 234 -3.38 -0.38 5.64
N LEU A 235 -4.54 0.16 5.27
CA LEU A 235 -5.60 0.44 6.21
C LEU A 235 -6.32 -0.86 6.60
N THR A 236 -6.79 -0.96 7.84
CA THR A 236 -7.49 -2.15 8.35
C THR A 236 -8.93 -1.82 8.69
N ALA A 237 -9.88 -2.42 7.97
CA ALA A 237 -11.30 -2.24 8.24
C ALA A 237 -11.67 -2.82 9.61
N ASN A 238 -12.64 -2.19 10.26
CA ASN A 238 -13.26 -2.65 11.51
C ASN A 238 -14.78 -2.53 11.44
N SER A 239 -15.49 -2.80 12.54
CA SER A 239 -16.96 -2.76 12.60
C SER A 239 -17.58 -1.38 12.31
N ASN A 240 -16.79 -0.32 12.29
CA ASN A 240 -17.22 1.04 11.97
C ASN A 240 -16.83 1.47 10.55
N THR A 241 -16.12 0.64 9.80
CA THR A 241 -15.78 0.92 8.41
C THR A 241 -17.01 0.68 7.53
N LEU A 242 -17.37 1.70 6.75
CA LEU A 242 -18.52 1.70 5.84
C LEU A 242 -18.13 1.31 4.42
N LEU A 243 -16.91 1.66 4.02
CA LEU A 243 -16.33 1.34 2.73
C LEU A 243 -14.83 1.13 2.92
N HIS A 244 -14.29 0.07 2.35
CA HIS A 244 -12.85 -0.11 2.22
C HIS A 244 -12.52 -0.70 0.85
N LEU A 245 -12.10 0.15 -0.07
CA LEU A 245 -11.59 -0.26 -1.37
C LEU A 245 -10.07 -0.27 -1.28
N LYS A 246 -9.42 -1.43 -1.34
CA LYS A 246 -7.94 -1.50 -1.29
C LYS A 246 -7.27 -0.98 -2.55
N ILE A 247 -7.95 -1.09 -3.69
CA ILE A 247 -7.44 -0.70 -5.01
C ILE A 247 -6.11 -1.42 -5.31
N ASN A 248 -6.13 -2.74 -5.15
CA ASN A 248 -4.94 -3.58 -5.26
C ASN A 248 -5.16 -4.88 -6.06
N GLU A 249 -6.28 -4.99 -6.76
CA GLU A 249 -6.65 -6.15 -7.58
C GLU A 249 -5.70 -6.31 -8.79
N GLY A 250 -5.08 -5.21 -9.25
CA GLY A 250 -4.04 -5.20 -10.28
C GLY A 250 -4.50 -5.53 -11.70
N THR A 251 -5.72 -6.05 -11.86
CA THR A 251 -6.37 -6.36 -13.14
C THR A 251 -7.88 -6.28 -13.02
N GLY A 252 -8.58 -6.29 -14.16
CA GLY A 252 -10.05 -6.26 -14.20
C GLY A 252 -10.62 -4.85 -13.96
N THR A 253 -11.94 -4.78 -13.86
CA THR A 253 -12.71 -3.53 -13.80
C THR A 253 -13.56 -3.39 -12.54
N THR A 254 -13.33 -4.23 -11.54
CA THR A 254 -14.11 -4.23 -10.29
C THR A 254 -13.17 -4.12 -9.10
N LEU A 255 -13.46 -3.19 -8.21
CA LEU A 255 -12.83 -3.02 -6.90
C LEU A 255 -13.72 -3.65 -5.84
N SER A 256 -13.19 -4.56 -5.03
CA SER A 256 -13.94 -5.23 -3.98
C SER A 256 -13.97 -4.38 -2.72
N ASP A 257 -15.17 -4.09 -2.21
CA ASP A 257 -15.34 -3.57 -0.85
C ASP A 257 -15.00 -4.66 0.16
N GLN A 258 -14.06 -4.35 1.06
CA GLN A 258 -13.58 -5.28 2.09
C GLN A 258 -14.49 -5.29 3.33
N THR A 259 -15.58 -4.52 3.33
CA THR A 259 -16.58 -4.51 4.39
C THR A 259 -17.73 -5.47 4.09
N SER A 260 -18.59 -5.71 5.09
CA SER A 260 -19.84 -6.45 4.90
C SER A 260 -20.91 -5.69 4.12
N ASN A 261 -20.67 -4.41 3.77
CA ASN A 261 -21.66 -3.61 3.03
C ASN A 261 -21.65 -3.94 1.54
N GLY A 262 -20.56 -4.49 1.00
CA GLY A 262 -20.48 -4.94 -0.39
C GLY A 262 -20.61 -3.82 -1.42
N ASN A 263 -20.18 -2.60 -1.06
CA ASN A 263 -20.24 -1.42 -1.92
C ASN A 263 -19.07 -1.41 -2.92
N ASN A 264 -19.03 -2.42 -3.79
CA ASN A 264 -17.95 -2.59 -4.77
C ASN A 264 -17.87 -1.39 -5.72
N GLY A 265 -16.69 -1.13 -6.28
CA GLY A 265 -16.45 -0.09 -7.26
C GLY A 265 -16.33 -0.65 -8.68
N THR A 266 -16.97 -0.01 -9.66
CA THR A 266 -16.77 -0.29 -11.09
C THR A 266 -15.80 0.72 -11.69
N ILE A 267 -14.71 0.24 -12.28
CA ILE A 267 -13.67 1.05 -12.93
C ILE A 267 -14.12 1.40 -14.36
N ASN A 268 -14.09 2.69 -14.68
CA ASN A 268 -14.37 3.24 -15.99
C ASN A 268 -13.15 4.05 -16.46
N GLY A 269 -12.42 3.54 -17.46
CA GLY A 269 -11.29 4.25 -18.07
C GLY A 269 -9.95 4.15 -17.31
N ALA A 270 -9.97 4.30 -15.98
CA ALA A 270 -8.77 4.24 -15.15
C ALA A 270 -8.00 2.93 -15.35
N THR A 271 -6.67 3.00 -15.30
CA THR A 271 -5.78 1.87 -15.61
C THR A 271 -4.98 1.42 -14.39
N TRP A 272 -4.68 0.13 -14.32
CA TRP A 272 -3.81 -0.41 -13.27
C TRP A 272 -2.37 0.00 -13.50
N GLU A 273 -1.73 0.48 -12.45
CA GLU A 273 -0.28 0.73 -12.43
C GLU A 273 0.36 0.18 -11.15
N ALA A 274 1.68 -0.01 -11.20
CA ALA A 274 2.45 -0.43 -10.03
C ALA A 274 2.61 0.74 -9.04
N ARG A 275 2.30 0.48 -7.77
CA ARG A 275 2.59 1.40 -6.66
C ARG A 275 3.99 1.10 -6.15
N ASN A 276 4.98 1.61 -6.88
CA ASN A 276 6.39 1.37 -6.59
C ASN A 276 6.82 1.99 -5.26
N THR A 277 7.91 1.48 -4.72
CA THR A 277 8.56 2.04 -3.53
C THR A 277 10.03 2.32 -3.81
N SER A 278 10.57 3.40 -3.26
CA SER A 278 11.96 3.78 -3.52
C SER A 278 12.91 3.08 -2.55
N ALA A 279 13.97 2.45 -3.08
CA ALA A 279 15.15 2.08 -2.31
C ALA A 279 16.10 3.28 -2.20
N ASN A 280 16.63 3.51 -1.00
CA ASN A 280 17.38 4.72 -0.68
C ASN A 280 18.87 4.54 -0.94
N TYR A 281 19.51 5.51 -1.59
CA TYR A 281 20.94 5.49 -1.80
C TYR A 281 21.72 5.41 -0.48
N ALA A 282 22.66 4.47 -0.42
CA ALA A 282 23.50 4.23 0.74
C ALA A 282 24.95 4.64 0.49
N SER A 283 25.53 4.24 -0.64
CA SER A 283 26.94 4.52 -0.94
C SER A 283 27.29 4.32 -2.42
N VAL A 284 28.44 4.85 -2.83
CA VAL A 284 29.11 4.50 -4.08
C VAL A 284 30.52 3.99 -3.77
N THR A 285 30.92 2.88 -4.39
CA THR A 285 32.29 2.35 -4.32
C THR A 285 32.76 1.97 -5.72
N GLY A 286 33.75 2.71 -6.24
CA GLY A 286 34.21 2.52 -7.62
C GLY A 286 33.07 2.75 -8.62
N SER A 287 32.65 1.70 -9.32
CA SER A 287 31.58 1.73 -10.31
C SER A 287 30.21 1.26 -9.79
N THR A 288 30.08 0.94 -8.51
CA THR A 288 28.85 0.37 -7.95
C THR A 288 28.18 1.33 -6.99
N LEU A 289 26.90 1.64 -7.25
CA LEU A 289 26.01 2.29 -6.29
C LEU A 289 25.27 1.22 -5.49
N THR A 290 25.13 1.44 -4.19
CA THR A 290 24.35 0.59 -3.28
C THR A 290 23.16 1.37 -2.76
N PHE A 291 21.99 0.74 -2.77
CA PHE A 291 20.74 1.23 -2.23
C PHE A 291 20.23 0.24 -1.18
N ASN A 292 19.58 0.75 -0.13
CA ASN A 292 18.97 -0.05 0.91
C ASN A 292 17.47 0.07 0.82
N TYR A 293 16.81 -1.08 0.72
CA TYR A 293 15.37 -1.22 0.78
C TYR A 293 14.99 -1.99 2.04
N THR A 294 14.00 -1.49 2.79
CA THR A 294 13.42 -2.19 3.94
C THR A 294 12.03 -2.66 3.55
N VAL A 295 11.77 -3.95 3.66
CA VAL A 295 10.47 -4.55 3.32
C VAL A 295 9.39 -3.94 4.22
N ALA A 296 8.48 -3.18 3.62
CA ALA A 296 7.37 -2.56 4.34
C ALA A 296 6.12 -3.46 4.32
N ALA A 297 5.18 -3.19 5.22
CA ALA A 297 3.96 -3.99 5.33
C ALA A 297 3.15 -3.96 4.03
N GLY A 298 2.63 -5.12 3.63
CA GLY A 298 1.86 -5.31 2.41
C GLY A 298 2.68 -5.29 1.12
N HIS A 299 4.01 -5.25 1.20
CA HIS A 299 4.87 -5.49 0.03
C HIS A 299 4.90 -6.99 -0.25
N THR A 300 4.72 -7.36 -1.51
CA THR A 300 4.79 -8.75 -1.96
C THR A 300 5.47 -8.79 -3.32
N SER A 301 6.31 -9.78 -3.57
CA SER A 301 6.86 -9.99 -4.90
C SER A 301 7.27 -11.44 -5.04
N SER A 302 6.86 -12.08 -6.12
CA SER A 302 7.35 -13.41 -6.46
C SER A 302 8.81 -13.38 -6.89
N ASP A 303 9.30 -12.23 -7.36
CA ASP A 303 10.70 -11.96 -7.62
C ASP A 303 10.91 -10.44 -7.73
N LEU A 304 11.65 -9.86 -6.80
CA LEU A 304 11.83 -8.41 -6.69
C LEU A 304 12.66 -7.88 -7.87
N ASP A 305 12.11 -6.88 -8.55
CA ASP A 305 12.82 -6.12 -9.57
C ASP A 305 12.58 -4.61 -9.41
N PHE A 306 13.27 -3.80 -10.21
CA PHE A 306 12.99 -2.37 -10.32
C PHE A 306 11.77 -2.10 -11.22
N ALA A 307 11.15 -0.94 -11.04
CA ALA A 307 9.88 -0.56 -11.65
C ALA A 307 9.89 -0.50 -13.19
N SER A 308 11.00 -0.02 -13.77
CA SER A 308 11.14 0.21 -15.20
C SER A 308 12.60 0.48 -15.58
N THR A 309 12.87 0.58 -16.89
CA THR A 309 14.19 0.99 -17.40
C THR A 309 14.60 2.42 -16.98
N SER A 310 13.68 3.22 -16.43
CA SER A 310 13.93 4.58 -15.95
C SER A 310 13.79 4.71 -14.43
N ALA A 311 13.77 3.60 -13.69
CA ALA A 311 13.52 3.60 -12.24
C ALA A 311 14.64 4.24 -11.40
N LEU A 312 15.85 4.42 -11.96
CA LEU A 312 16.94 5.12 -11.30
C LEU A 312 16.79 6.63 -11.49
N THR A 313 16.47 7.33 -10.40
CA THR A 313 16.27 8.78 -10.38
C THR A 313 17.37 9.47 -9.57
N LEU A 314 17.67 10.72 -9.92
CA LEU A 314 18.78 11.47 -9.31
C LEU A 314 18.39 12.28 -8.07
N ASN A 315 17.09 12.56 -7.89
CA ASN A 315 16.56 13.44 -6.85
C ASN A 315 17.36 14.75 -6.70
N SER A 316 17.43 15.54 -7.77
CA SER A 316 18.23 16.78 -7.89
C SER A 316 19.76 16.60 -7.75
N GLY A 317 20.25 15.36 -7.70
CA GLY A 317 21.66 14.99 -7.67
C GLY A 317 22.30 14.81 -9.05
N THR A 318 23.49 14.21 -9.07
CA THR A 318 24.21 13.83 -10.30
C THR A 318 24.95 12.51 -10.11
N ILE A 319 25.13 11.76 -11.19
CA ILE A 319 26.03 10.61 -11.27
C ILE A 319 26.96 10.87 -12.45
N LYS A 320 28.27 10.98 -12.18
CA LYS A 320 29.28 11.38 -13.17
C LYS A 320 30.58 10.62 -12.99
N ASP A 321 31.35 10.43 -14.05
CA ASP A 321 32.74 9.98 -13.93
C ASP A 321 33.67 11.08 -13.39
N ALA A 322 34.98 10.78 -13.34
CA ALA A 322 36.01 11.73 -12.92
C ALA A 322 36.26 12.87 -13.94
N ALA A 323 35.94 12.67 -15.23
CA ALA A 323 36.05 13.67 -16.29
C ALA A 323 34.84 14.63 -16.34
N GLY A 324 33.78 14.32 -15.60
CA GLY A 324 32.55 15.10 -15.50
C GLY A 324 31.46 14.68 -16.49
N ASN A 325 31.61 13.55 -17.21
CA ASN A 325 30.58 13.04 -18.10
C ASN A 325 29.41 12.48 -17.27
N ALA A 326 28.18 12.87 -17.64
CA ALA A 326 26.97 12.40 -16.96
C ALA A 326 26.65 10.95 -17.34
N ALA A 327 26.36 10.12 -16.34
CA ALA A 327 26.03 8.73 -16.55
C ALA A 327 24.69 8.56 -17.28
N THR A 328 24.60 7.54 -18.14
CA THR A 328 23.35 7.07 -18.73
C THR A 328 22.65 6.16 -17.72
N LEU A 329 21.46 6.56 -17.26
CA LEU A 329 20.74 5.91 -16.15
C LEU A 329 19.78 4.79 -16.60
N THR A 330 19.70 4.53 -17.91
CA THR A 330 18.81 3.48 -18.44
C THR A 330 19.22 2.12 -17.88
N LEU A 331 18.31 1.52 -17.12
CA LEU A 331 18.47 0.17 -16.58
C LEU A 331 18.13 -0.88 -17.66
N PRO A 332 18.61 -2.13 -17.51
CA PRO A 332 18.09 -3.26 -18.28
C PRO A 332 16.56 -3.36 -18.17
N ALA A 333 15.88 -3.99 -19.12
CA ALA A 333 14.44 -4.23 -18.96
C ALA A 333 14.20 -5.16 -17.74
N PRO A 334 13.20 -4.90 -16.87
CA PRO A 334 12.87 -5.80 -15.77
C PRO A 334 12.67 -7.25 -16.26
N GLY A 335 13.23 -8.21 -15.54
CA GLY A 335 13.25 -9.64 -15.90
C GLY A 335 14.18 -10.03 -17.05
N ALA A 336 14.80 -9.08 -17.76
CA ALA A 336 15.78 -9.39 -18.81
C ALA A 336 17.18 -9.62 -18.21
N THR A 337 18.09 -10.23 -18.98
CA THR A 337 19.49 -10.41 -18.56
C THR A 337 20.07 -9.13 -17.97
N ASN A 338 20.76 -9.25 -16.84
CA ASN A 338 21.35 -8.17 -16.05
C ASN A 338 20.37 -7.30 -15.24
N SER A 339 19.05 -7.55 -15.26
CA SER A 339 18.10 -6.96 -14.31
C SER A 339 18.21 -7.59 -12.91
N LEU A 340 17.55 -7.00 -11.90
CA LEU A 340 17.63 -7.52 -10.53
C LEU A 340 16.98 -8.91 -10.45
N GLY A 341 15.76 -9.08 -10.96
CA GLY A 341 15.05 -10.36 -10.96
C GLY A 341 15.70 -11.43 -11.85
N ALA A 342 16.43 -11.04 -12.89
CA ALA A 342 17.21 -12.01 -13.66
C ALA A 342 18.50 -12.47 -12.94
N ASN A 343 19.05 -11.64 -12.05
CA ASN A 343 20.32 -11.89 -11.40
C ASN A 343 20.18 -12.52 -10.01
N LYS A 344 19.03 -12.35 -9.35
CA LYS A 344 18.76 -12.77 -7.97
C LYS A 344 17.32 -13.25 -7.87
N ALA A 345 17.07 -14.22 -6.99
CA ALA A 345 15.74 -14.72 -6.66
C ALA A 345 15.34 -14.18 -5.28
N LEU A 346 14.80 -12.96 -5.27
CA LEU A 346 14.44 -12.23 -4.05
C LEU A 346 12.91 -12.20 -3.92
N ILE A 347 12.37 -13.08 -3.09
CA ILE A 347 10.93 -13.18 -2.88
C ILE A 347 10.57 -12.30 -1.69
N ILE A 348 9.56 -11.43 -1.86
CA ILE A 348 9.01 -10.68 -0.74
C ILE A 348 7.66 -11.28 -0.38
N ASP A 349 7.53 -11.69 0.87
CA ASP A 349 6.26 -12.16 1.41
C ASP A 349 6.03 -11.56 2.79
N THR A 350 5.04 -10.67 2.87
CA THR A 350 4.63 -10.03 4.12
C THR A 350 3.25 -10.50 4.59
N THR A 351 2.70 -11.53 3.94
CA THR A 351 1.40 -12.10 4.31
C THR A 351 1.58 -12.99 5.52
N ALA A 352 0.76 -12.79 6.55
CA ALA A 352 0.77 -13.67 7.70
C ALA A 352 -0.13 -14.89 7.44
N PRO A 353 0.29 -16.11 7.80
CA PRO A 353 -0.59 -17.26 7.72
C PRO A 353 -1.79 -17.10 8.66
N THR A 354 -2.96 -17.50 8.20
CA THR A 354 -4.18 -17.60 9.01
C THR A 354 -4.51 -19.07 9.23
N MET A 355 -5.27 -19.38 10.28
CA MET A 355 -5.69 -20.75 10.57
C MET A 355 -7.22 -20.86 10.65
N ALA A 356 -7.79 -21.70 9.80
CA ALA A 356 -9.20 -22.09 9.86
C ALA A 356 -9.34 -23.43 10.59
N ILE A 357 -10.24 -23.49 11.57
CA ILE A 357 -10.51 -24.68 12.37
C ILE A 357 -11.91 -25.20 12.01
N THR A 358 -12.00 -26.48 11.72
CA THR A 358 -13.27 -27.18 11.46
C THR A 358 -13.28 -28.51 12.19
N ALA A 359 -14.45 -29.08 12.47
CA ALA A 359 -14.55 -30.42 13.04
C ALA A 359 -15.62 -31.26 12.34
N THR A 360 -15.42 -32.57 12.34
CA THR A 360 -16.39 -33.55 11.85
C THR A 360 -16.56 -34.72 12.81
N ASP A 361 -17.79 -35.27 12.84
CA ASP A 361 -18.05 -36.62 13.32
C ASP A 361 -18.19 -37.55 12.10
N GLY A 362 -17.18 -38.39 11.88
CA GLY A 362 -17.02 -39.11 10.63
C GLY A 362 -17.02 -38.13 9.44
N THR A 363 -18.09 -38.17 8.64
CA THR A 363 -18.30 -37.29 7.47
C THR A 363 -19.22 -36.10 7.73
N SER A 364 -19.80 -36.00 8.93
CA SER A 364 -20.77 -34.96 9.28
C SER A 364 -20.05 -33.76 9.87
N THR A 365 -20.26 -32.57 9.30
CA THR A 365 -19.70 -31.32 9.84
C THR A 365 -20.33 -30.99 11.19
N VAL A 366 -19.49 -30.74 12.19
CA VAL A 366 -19.88 -30.05 13.42
C VAL A 366 -19.57 -28.58 13.21
N SER A 367 -20.53 -27.68 13.45
CA SER A 367 -20.30 -26.24 13.32
C SER A 367 -19.90 -25.68 14.69
N SER A 368 -19.05 -24.65 14.72
CA SER A 368 -18.72 -23.94 15.96
C SER A 368 -20.00 -23.47 16.68
N GLY A 369 -20.02 -23.61 18.00
CA GLY A 369 -21.20 -23.35 18.85
C GLY A 369 -22.31 -24.40 18.82
N SER A 370 -22.17 -25.48 18.05
CA SER A 370 -23.14 -26.60 18.07
C SER A 370 -22.99 -27.47 19.31
N THR A 371 -24.06 -28.16 19.68
CA THR A 371 -24.02 -29.23 20.68
C THR A 371 -23.91 -30.60 20.01
N THR A 372 -23.05 -31.46 20.51
CA THR A 372 -22.96 -32.87 20.10
C THR A 372 -22.76 -33.78 21.31
N ASN A 373 -23.10 -35.06 21.17
CA ASN A 373 -22.82 -36.14 22.12
C ASN A 373 -21.78 -37.15 21.57
N ASP A 374 -21.03 -36.75 20.54
CA ASP A 374 -19.99 -37.59 19.93
C ASP A 374 -18.82 -37.81 20.90
N ALA A 375 -18.36 -39.06 20.98
CA ALA A 375 -17.25 -39.42 21.87
C ALA A 375 -15.90 -38.88 21.37
N ALA A 376 -15.78 -38.57 20.08
CA ALA A 376 -14.60 -37.99 19.48
C ALA A 376 -14.97 -37.22 18.20
N LEU A 377 -14.25 -36.14 17.93
CA LEU A 377 -14.36 -35.35 16.72
C LEU A 377 -13.03 -35.34 15.97
N THR A 378 -13.06 -35.39 14.64
CA THR A 378 -11.88 -35.09 13.83
C THR A 378 -11.82 -33.59 13.59
N VAL A 379 -10.83 -32.93 14.18
CA VAL A 379 -10.57 -31.51 14.00
C VAL A 379 -9.58 -31.35 12.86
N THR A 380 -9.90 -30.50 11.89
CA THR A 380 -9.03 -30.13 10.77
C THR A 380 -8.63 -28.67 10.90
N PHE A 381 -7.32 -28.46 10.87
CA PHE A 381 -6.65 -27.16 10.87
C PHE A 381 -6.16 -26.89 9.44
N THR A 382 -6.68 -25.85 8.82
CA THR A 382 -6.31 -25.43 7.47
C THR A 382 -5.62 -24.08 7.53
N SER A 383 -4.32 -24.07 7.28
CA SER A 383 -3.54 -22.84 7.15
C SER A 383 -3.74 -22.24 5.75
N SER A 384 -3.82 -20.90 5.65
CA SER A 384 -3.97 -20.21 4.36
C SER A 384 -2.75 -20.34 3.44
N GLU A 385 -1.63 -20.75 4.01
CA GLU A 385 -0.37 -21.02 3.32
C GLU A 385 0.43 -22.10 4.06
N THR A 386 1.56 -22.52 3.49
CA THR A 386 2.37 -23.60 4.07
C THR A 386 2.97 -23.18 5.40
N ALA A 387 2.50 -23.78 6.49
CA ALA A 387 3.10 -23.63 7.81
C ALA A 387 4.38 -24.48 7.92
N THR A 388 5.46 -23.89 8.45
CA THR A 388 6.78 -24.54 8.53
C THR A 388 7.04 -25.23 9.86
N ASN A 389 6.35 -24.82 10.93
CA ASN A 389 6.59 -25.31 12.29
C ASN A 389 5.32 -25.53 13.12
N PHE A 390 4.12 -25.53 12.52
CA PHE A 390 2.87 -25.74 13.24
C PHE A 390 2.82 -27.15 13.85
N ALA A 391 2.58 -27.21 15.15
CA ALA A 391 2.59 -28.44 15.95
C ALA A 391 1.43 -28.45 16.97
N SER A 392 1.19 -29.61 17.59
CA SER A 392 0.14 -29.75 18.61
C SER A 392 0.35 -28.88 19.85
N SER A 393 1.59 -28.43 20.12
CA SER A 393 1.91 -27.49 21.19
C SER A 393 1.36 -26.08 20.96
N ASP A 394 1.02 -25.74 19.71
CA ASP A 394 0.54 -24.42 19.32
C ASP A 394 -0.98 -24.28 19.49
N ILE A 395 -1.64 -25.38 19.88
CA ILE A 395 -3.08 -25.48 20.03
C ILE A 395 -3.42 -25.54 21.51
N THR A 396 -4.30 -24.64 21.94
CA THR A 396 -4.88 -24.68 23.29
C THR A 396 -6.27 -25.26 23.21
N VAL A 397 -6.57 -26.19 24.12
CA VAL A 397 -7.88 -26.86 24.20
C VAL A 397 -8.45 -26.76 25.60
N SER A 398 -9.74 -26.44 25.67
CA SER A 398 -10.55 -26.49 26.88
C SER A 398 -11.68 -27.51 26.74
N GLY A 399 -12.10 -28.14 27.84
CA GLY A 399 -13.20 -29.12 27.85
C GLY A 399 -12.85 -30.52 27.29
N GLY A 400 -11.61 -30.76 26.87
CA GLY A 400 -11.17 -32.07 26.37
C GLY A 400 -9.67 -32.14 26.08
N THR A 401 -9.27 -33.13 25.29
CA THR A 401 -7.87 -33.35 24.89
C THR A 401 -7.75 -33.59 23.39
N LEU A 402 -6.61 -33.20 22.80
CA LEU A 402 -6.23 -33.63 21.45
C LEU A 402 -5.41 -34.92 21.51
N GLY A 403 -5.79 -35.87 20.66
CA GLY A 403 -5.09 -37.12 20.40
C GLY A 403 -4.07 -36.98 19.29
N ILE A 404 -4.07 -37.94 18.36
CA ILE A 404 -3.09 -38.04 17.27
C ILE A 404 -3.14 -36.77 16.41
N PHE A 405 -2.09 -35.98 16.46
CA PHE A 405 -1.87 -34.85 15.57
C PHE A 405 -1.06 -35.31 14.35
N SER A 406 -1.55 -35.02 13.15
CA SER A 406 -0.91 -35.42 11.89
C SER A 406 -1.14 -34.39 10.80
N GLY A 407 -0.34 -34.44 9.74
CA GLY A 407 -0.42 -33.50 8.61
C GLY A 407 0.84 -32.65 8.46
N SER A 408 0.82 -31.80 7.43
CA SER A 408 1.95 -30.96 7.04
C SER A 408 1.49 -29.91 6.03
N GLY A 409 2.30 -28.86 5.86
CA GLY A 409 2.02 -27.83 4.86
C GLY A 409 0.81 -26.99 5.28
N THR A 410 -0.29 -27.11 4.53
CA THR A 410 -1.51 -26.33 4.75
C THR A 410 -2.58 -27.07 5.55
N THR A 411 -2.47 -28.38 5.78
CA THR A 411 -3.54 -29.15 6.40
C THR A 411 -3.03 -30.10 7.48
N TYR A 412 -3.63 -29.99 8.66
CA TYR A 412 -3.36 -30.82 9.83
C TYR A 412 -4.65 -31.34 10.42
N THR A 413 -4.61 -32.51 11.04
CA THR A 413 -5.75 -33.12 11.70
C THR A 413 -5.39 -33.58 13.10
N ALA A 414 -6.36 -33.50 14.01
CA ALA A 414 -6.29 -34.07 15.34
C ALA A 414 -7.62 -34.71 15.73
N THR A 415 -7.59 -35.71 16.61
CA THR A 415 -8.81 -36.21 17.25
C THR A 415 -9.05 -35.46 18.54
N PHE A 416 -10.15 -34.72 18.65
CA PHE A 416 -10.60 -34.13 19.91
C PHE A 416 -11.50 -35.09 20.67
N THR A 417 -11.22 -35.27 21.97
CA THR A 417 -12.02 -36.11 22.87
C THR A 417 -12.51 -35.25 24.04
N PRO A 418 -13.84 -35.02 24.18
CA PRO A 418 -14.40 -34.31 25.32
C PRO A 418 -14.10 -35.05 26.64
N SER A 419 -13.83 -34.30 27.71
CA SER A 419 -13.51 -34.86 29.03
C SER A 419 -14.73 -34.97 29.96
N ALA A 420 -15.74 -34.13 29.73
CA ALA A 420 -17.00 -34.08 30.45
C ALA A 420 -18.05 -33.30 29.63
N ASP A 421 -19.30 -33.35 30.06
CA ASP A 421 -20.36 -32.49 29.52
C ASP A 421 -20.01 -31.02 29.77
N GLY A 422 -20.15 -30.18 28.75
CA GLY A 422 -19.91 -28.74 28.86
C GLY A 422 -19.41 -28.12 27.56
N ALA A 423 -19.11 -26.83 27.62
CA ALA A 423 -18.47 -26.13 26.51
C ALA A 423 -17.01 -26.59 26.38
N ALA A 424 -16.59 -26.84 25.15
CA ALA A 424 -15.20 -27.07 24.78
C ALA A 424 -14.77 -26.01 23.76
N THR A 425 -13.49 -25.66 23.75
CA THR A 425 -12.94 -24.69 22.80
C THR A 425 -11.62 -25.20 22.25
N ILE A 426 -11.33 -24.81 21.00
CA ILE A 426 -10.05 -25.05 20.35
C ILE A 426 -9.54 -23.71 19.81
N ASP A 427 -8.34 -23.34 20.26
CA ASP A 427 -7.73 -22.05 19.98
C ASP A 427 -6.34 -22.24 19.37
N VAL A 428 -6.03 -21.42 18.36
CA VAL A 428 -4.67 -21.21 17.87
C VAL A 428 -4.35 -19.74 18.01
N ALA A 429 -3.48 -19.41 18.97
CA ALA A 429 -3.11 -18.04 19.25
C ALA A 429 -2.24 -17.44 18.12
N ALA A 430 -2.12 -16.11 18.09
CA ALA A 430 -1.20 -15.44 17.17
C ALA A 430 0.26 -15.76 17.51
N SER A 431 1.13 -15.73 16.50
CA SER A 431 2.59 -15.94 16.66
C SER A 431 2.99 -17.27 17.31
N THR A 432 2.22 -18.33 17.09
CA THR A 432 2.57 -19.69 17.52
C THR A 432 3.25 -20.48 16.42
N PHE A 433 2.97 -20.18 15.16
CA PHE A 433 3.63 -20.80 14.00
C PHE A 433 3.95 -19.77 12.91
N THR A 434 4.77 -20.19 11.94
CA THR A 434 5.26 -19.35 10.84
C THR A 434 5.06 -20.01 9.48
N ASP A 435 5.09 -19.19 8.44
CA ASP A 435 5.20 -19.63 7.04
C ASP A 435 6.68 -19.86 6.62
N ALA A 436 6.94 -19.93 5.31
CA ALA A 436 8.28 -20.11 4.73
C ALA A 436 9.14 -18.83 4.76
N ALA A 437 8.53 -17.64 4.69
CA ALA A 437 9.22 -16.36 4.84
C ALA A 437 9.48 -16.00 6.31
N GLY A 438 8.90 -16.77 7.23
CA GLY A 438 8.98 -16.56 8.66
C GLY A 438 7.99 -15.52 9.19
N ASN A 439 6.90 -15.22 8.46
CA ASN A 439 5.82 -14.40 9.03
C ASN A 439 5.09 -15.20 10.10
N ASN A 440 4.81 -14.55 11.23
CA ASN A 440 4.04 -15.13 12.31
C ASN A 440 2.56 -15.19 11.93
N ASN A 441 1.87 -16.26 12.34
CA ASN A 441 0.44 -16.38 12.11
C ASN A 441 -0.38 -15.35 12.87
N THR A 442 -1.56 -15.02 12.33
CA THR A 442 -2.61 -14.32 13.09
C THR A 442 -3.42 -15.32 13.92
N ALA A 443 -4.08 -14.83 14.97
CA ALA A 443 -4.92 -15.69 15.82
C ALA A 443 -6.10 -16.23 15.00
N ALA A 444 -6.39 -17.52 15.16
CA ALA A 444 -7.59 -18.12 14.60
C ALA A 444 -8.84 -17.56 15.29
N THR A 445 -9.96 -17.54 14.58
CA THR A 445 -11.26 -17.47 15.24
C THR A 445 -11.41 -18.70 16.11
N GLN A 446 -11.72 -18.52 17.40
CA GLN A 446 -11.99 -19.61 18.33
C GLN A 446 -13.09 -20.52 17.75
N TYR A 447 -12.85 -21.83 17.82
CA TYR A 447 -13.79 -22.84 17.36
C TYR A 447 -14.59 -23.46 18.50
#